data_AF-A0A7W1U4Y6-F1
#
_entry.id   AF-A0A7W1U4Y6-F1
#
_cell.length_a   1.000
_cell.length_b   1.000
_cell.length_c   1.000
_cell.angle_alpha   90.00
_cell.angle_beta   90.00
_cell.angle_gamma   90.00
#
_symmetry.space_group_name_H-M   'P 1'
#
loop_
_entity.id
_entity.type
_entity.pdbx_description
1 polymer ?
#
loop_
_entity_poly.entity_id
_entity_poly.type
_entity_poly.pdbx_seq_one_letter_code
_entity_poly.pdbx_strand_id
1 'polypeptide(L)'
;MKSAYELAMERLEKSAPTVSLTDAQKAEIAEIDSTFKARIAEKELFLNGQIREAQQSGNFSEIENLQKQLSVELRRIREDCEEKKSKLRASFAK
;
A
#
# COMPACT_ATOMS: atom_id res chain seq x y z
N MET A 1 -20.15 6.27 -32.95
CA MET A 1 -18.76 6.26 -33.47
C MET A 1 -17.84 5.97 -32.28
N LYS A 2 -16.95 4.97 -32.37
CA LYS A 2 -15.99 4.69 -31.30
C LYS A 2 -14.93 5.81 -31.26
N SER A 3 -14.48 6.19 -30.08
CA SER A 3 -13.44 7.19 -29.87
C SER A 3 -12.07 6.65 -30.30
N ALA A 4 -11.17 7.54 -30.73
CA ALA A 4 -9.80 7.17 -31.11
C ALA A 4 -9.03 6.47 -29.98
N TYR A 5 -9.36 6.79 -28.73
CA TYR A 5 -8.81 6.12 -27.55
C TYR A 5 -9.26 4.65 -27.43
N GLU A 6 -10.55 4.39 -27.65
CA GLU A 6 -11.11 3.03 -27.61
C GLU A 6 -10.52 2.17 -28.73
N LEU A 7 -10.32 2.75 -29.92
CA LEU A 7 -9.70 2.05 -31.04
C LEU A 7 -8.20 1.76 -30.79
N ALA A 8 -7.50 2.64 -30.08
CA ALA A 8 -6.10 2.45 -29.70
C ALA A 8 -5.96 1.34 -28.64
N MET A 9 -6.87 1.29 -27.66
CA MET A 9 -6.92 0.23 -26.64
C MET A 9 -7.26 -1.12 -27.26
N GLU A 10 -8.23 -1.19 -28.17
CA GLU A 10 -8.62 -2.44 -28.86
C GLU A 10 -7.49 -3.01 -29.74
N ARG A 11 -6.59 -2.15 -30.25
CA ARG A 11 -5.40 -2.55 -31.01
C ARG A 11 -4.25 -2.98 -30.09
N LEU A 12 -4.09 -2.31 -28.95
CA LEU A 12 -3.10 -2.65 -27.94
C LEU A 12 -3.37 -4.03 -27.34
N GLU A 13 -4.63 -4.29 -26.92
CA GLU A 13 -5.09 -5.59 -26.40
C GLU A 13 -4.87 -6.76 -27.37
N LYS A 14 -4.94 -6.51 -28.69
CA LYS A 14 -4.69 -7.52 -29.74
C LYS A 14 -3.20 -7.80 -29.97
N SER A 15 -2.31 -6.85 -29.67
CA SER A 15 -0.87 -6.93 -29.98
C SER A 15 -0.01 -7.43 -28.83
N ALA A 16 -0.44 -7.16 -27.60
CA ALA A 16 0.04 -7.76 -26.38
C ALA A 16 -1.19 -7.86 -25.49
N PRO A 17 -1.64 -9.06 -25.08
CA PRO A 17 -2.76 -9.14 -24.14
C PRO A 17 -2.28 -8.47 -22.85
N THR A 18 -2.62 -7.19 -22.69
CA THR A 18 -2.61 -6.55 -21.39
C THR A 18 -3.55 -7.40 -20.56
N VAL A 19 -3.03 -8.05 -19.52
CA VAL A 19 -3.86 -8.66 -18.50
C VAL A 19 -4.55 -7.50 -17.79
N SER A 20 -5.62 -7.01 -18.42
CA SER A 20 -6.45 -5.94 -17.92
C SER A 20 -7.21 -6.52 -16.74
N LEU A 21 -6.86 -6.08 -15.54
CA LEU A 21 -7.58 -6.53 -14.34
C LEU A 21 -9.05 -6.13 -14.45
N THR A 22 -9.94 -7.05 -14.10
CA THR A 22 -11.37 -6.76 -13.98
C THR A 22 -11.60 -5.73 -12.88
N ASP A 23 -12.74 -5.05 -12.90
CA ASP A 23 -13.06 -4.09 -11.83
C ASP A 23 -13.16 -4.75 -10.46
N ALA A 24 -13.58 -6.02 -10.39
CA ALA A 24 -13.54 -6.82 -9.17
C ALA A 24 -12.09 -7.05 -8.69
N GLN A 25 -11.18 -7.47 -9.56
CA GLN A 25 -9.77 -7.66 -9.22
C GLN A 25 -9.08 -6.37 -8.77
N LYS A 26 -9.42 -5.24 -9.39
CA LYS A 26 -8.96 -3.91 -8.95
C LYS A 26 -9.51 -3.55 -7.57
N ALA A 27 -10.79 -3.84 -7.31
CA ALA A 27 -11.41 -3.60 -6.02
C ALA A 27 -10.75 -4.42 -4.90
N GLU A 28 -10.44 -5.70 -5.15
CA GLU A 28 -9.72 -6.56 -4.18
C GLU A 28 -8.32 -6.01 -3.85
N ILE A 29 -7.57 -5.55 -4.85
CA ILE A 29 -6.27 -4.89 -4.62
C ILE A 29 -6.46 -3.60 -3.80
N ALA A 30 -7.46 -2.79 -4.13
CA ALA A 30 -7.73 -1.54 -3.43
C ALA A 30 -8.17 -1.76 -1.97
N GLU A 31 -8.86 -2.85 -1.68
CA GLU A 31 -9.23 -3.25 -0.32
C GLU A 31 -7.99 -3.61 0.51
N ILE A 32 -7.02 -4.31 -0.08
CA ILE A 32 -5.72 -4.55 0.57
C ILE A 32 -5.04 -3.20 0.86
N ASP A 33 -4.93 -2.31 -0.12
CA ASP A 33 -4.30 -1.00 0.09
C ASP A 33 -5.00 -0.19 1.20
N SER A 34 -6.33 -0.17 1.22
CA SER A 34 -7.12 0.50 2.25
C SER A 34 -6.86 -0.07 3.64
N THR A 35 -6.85 -1.39 3.77
CA THR A 35 -6.60 -2.10 5.04
C THR A 35 -5.20 -1.78 5.56
N PHE A 36 -4.18 -1.81 4.70
CA PHE A 36 -2.81 -1.52 5.10
C PHE A 36 -2.59 -0.03 5.41
N LYS A 37 -3.27 0.87 4.69
CA LYS A 37 -3.27 2.30 5.01
C LYS A 37 -3.85 2.57 6.40
N ALA A 38 -4.94 1.90 6.77
CA ALA A 38 -5.50 2.01 8.12
C ALA A 38 -4.51 1.52 9.19
N ARG A 39 -3.85 0.37 8.97
CA ARG A 39 -2.80 -0.15 9.87
C ARG A 39 -1.61 0.81 10.02
N ILE A 40 -1.18 1.43 8.93
CA ILE A 40 -0.13 2.47 8.96
C ILE A 40 -0.57 3.65 9.82
N ALA A 41 -1.77 4.19 9.57
CA ALA A 41 -2.28 5.34 10.30
C ALA A 41 -2.42 5.06 11.80
N GLU A 42 -2.88 3.86 12.18
CA GLU A 42 -2.96 3.43 13.57
C GLU A 42 -1.58 3.41 14.24
N LYS A 43 -0.58 2.83 13.57
CA LYS A 43 0.80 2.76 14.10
C LYS A 43 1.47 4.12 14.18
N GLU A 44 1.28 4.97 13.18
CA GLU A 44 1.75 6.36 13.21
C GLU A 44 1.13 7.12 14.37
N LEU A 45 -0.19 7.03 14.55
CA LEU A 45 -0.88 7.73 15.63
C LEU A 45 -0.35 7.28 17.00
N PHE A 46 -0.21 5.98 17.21
CA PHE A 46 0.28 5.41 18.46
C PHE A 46 1.71 5.86 18.79
N LEU A 47 2.66 5.62 17.88
CA LEU A 47 4.07 5.93 18.13
C LEU A 47 4.33 7.45 18.18
N ASN A 48 3.61 8.25 17.38
CA ASN A 48 3.70 9.71 17.49
C ASN A 48 3.15 10.22 18.82
N GLY A 49 2.15 9.56 19.41
CA GLY A 49 1.70 9.82 20.78
C GLY A 49 2.82 9.63 21.79
N GLN A 50 3.49 8.47 21.75
CA GLN A 50 4.62 8.16 22.62
C GLN A 50 5.80 9.11 22.43
N ILE A 51 6.10 9.48 21.17
CA ILE A 51 7.15 10.46 20.86
C ILE A 51 6.83 11.81 21.52
N ARG A 52 5.57 12.26 21.49
CA ARG A 52 5.17 13.52 22.15
C ARG A 52 5.31 13.43 23.67
N GLU A 53 4.96 12.31 24.28
CA GLU A 53 5.16 12.08 25.72
C GLU A 53 6.66 12.08 26.09
N ALA A 54 7.50 11.43 25.28
CA ALA A 54 8.96 11.44 25.44
C ALA A 54 9.56 12.86 25.27
N GLN A 55 9.02 13.66 24.34
CA GLN A 55 9.38 15.07 24.17
C GLN A 55 9.05 15.90 25.41
N GLN A 56 7.85 15.72 25.98
CA GLN A 56 7.42 16.45 27.17
C GLN A 56 8.24 16.09 28.42
N SER A 57 8.71 14.85 28.51
CA SER A 57 9.58 14.37 29.59
C SER A 57 11.07 14.64 29.36
N GLY A 58 11.45 15.20 28.20
CA GLY A 58 12.86 15.50 27.86
C GLY A 58 13.71 14.24 27.63
N ASN A 59 13.10 13.08 27.37
CA ASN A 59 13.81 11.83 27.18
C ASN A 59 14.23 11.65 25.71
N PHE A 60 15.31 12.33 25.31
CA PHE A 60 15.79 12.33 23.93
C PHE A 60 16.24 10.97 23.39
N SER A 61 16.76 10.10 24.27
CA SER A 61 17.12 8.72 23.91
C SER A 61 15.89 7.92 23.47
N GLU A 62 14.80 8.05 24.22
CA GLU A 62 13.54 7.36 23.92
C GLU A 62 12.91 7.88 22.63
N ILE A 63 12.98 9.19 22.37
CA ILE A 63 12.52 9.79 21.10
C ILE A 63 13.22 9.13 19.90
N GLU A 64 14.54 9.00 19.95
CA GLU A 64 15.31 8.42 18.85
C GLU A 64 14.96 6.94 18.64
N ASN A 65 14.78 6.19 19.72
CA ASN A 65 14.36 4.78 19.65
C ASN A 65 12.96 4.63 19.04
N LEU A 66 11.99 5.45 19.49
CA LEU A 66 10.62 5.44 18.97
C LEU A 66 10.56 5.84 17.49
N GLN A 67 11.37 6.80 17.05
CA GLN A 67 11.48 7.19 15.64
C GLN A 67 12.06 6.06 14.78
N LYS A 68 13.12 5.39 15.26
CA LYS A 68 13.67 4.20 14.59
C LYS A 68 12.62 3.10 14.50
N GLN A 69 11.92 2.81 15.60
CA GLN A 69 10.85 1.82 15.63
C GLN A 69 9.74 2.15 14.63
N LEU A 70 9.28 3.40 14.59
CA LEU A 70 8.28 3.86 13.62
C LEU A 70 8.73 3.58 12.18
N SER A 71 9.97 3.92 11.84
CA SER A 71 10.49 3.71 10.48
C SER A 71 10.52 2.22 10.09
N VAL A 72 10.91 1.33 11.01
CA VAL A 72 10.99 -0.11 10.79
C VAL A 72 9.60 -0.71 10.63
N GLU A 73 8.67 -0.36 11.51
CA GLU A 73 7.28 -0.85 11.47
C GLU A 73 6.57 -0.40 10.18
N LEU A 74 6.71 0.86 9.79
CA LEU A 74 6.14 1.37 8.54
C LEU A 74 6.69 0.65 7.32
N ARG A 75 8.00 0.41 7.30
CA ARG A 75 8.64 -0.35 6.21
C ARG A 75 8.09 -1.77 6.15
N ARG A 76 8.02 -2.47 7.28
CA ARG A 76 7.49 -3.83 7.36
C ARG A 76 6.04 -3.92 6.87
N ILE A 77 5.18 -2.99 7.30
CA ILE A 77 3.76 -2.98 6.90
C ILE A 77 3.63 -2.74 5.39
N ARG A 78 4.49 -1.89 4.79
CA ARG A 78 4.51 -1.68 3.33
C ARG A 78 5.00 -2.91 2.57
N GLU A 79 6.05 -3.57 3.06
CA GLU A 79 6.56 -4.82 2.47
C GLU A 79 5.48 -5.92 2.50
N ASP A 80 4.80 -6.10 3.64
CA ASP A 80 3.68 -7.03 3.78
C ASP A 80 2.51 -6.69 2.81
N CYS A 81 2.24 -5.39 2.60
CA CYS A 81 1.22 -4.92 1.65
C CYS A 81 1.57 -5.33 0.22
N GLU A 82 2.79 -5.04 -0.22
CA GLU A 82 3.27 -5.38 -1.56
C GLU A 82 3.33 -6.90 -1.77
N GLU A 83 3.75 -7.66 -0.77
CA GLU A 83 3.75 -9.12 -0.83
C GLU A 83 2.33 -9.67 -1.02
N LYS A 84 1.35 -9.17 -0.26
CA LYS A 84 -0.06 -9.58 -0.40
C LYS A 84 -0.63 -9.19 -1.76
N LYS A 85 -0.39 -7.97 -2.23
CA LYS A 85 -0.83 -7.55 -3.57
C LYS A 85 -0.18 -8.37 -4.68
N SER A 86 1.10 -8.72 -4.53
CA SER A 86 1.83 -9.56 -5.49
C SER A 86 1.23 -10.97 -5.54
N LYS A 87 0.97 -11.60 -4.38
CA LYS A 87 0.29 -12.90 -4.28
C LYS A 87 -1.10 -12.87 -4.90
N LEU A 88 -1.87 -11.82 -4.61
CA LEU A 88 -3.21 -11.64 -5.18
C LEU A 88 -3.14 -11.51 -6.72
N ARG A 89 -2.24 -10.67 -7.23
CA ARG A 89 -2.02 -10.55 -8.69
C ARG A 89 -1.58 -11.86 -9.33
N ALA A 90 -0.74 -12.65 -8.67
CA ALA A 90 -0.34 -13.97 -9.16
C ALA A 90 -1.52 -14.96 -9.22
N SER A 91 -2.51 -14.82 -8.33
CA SER A 91 -3.71 -15.64 -8.37
C SER A 91 -4.65 -15.32 -9.53
N PHE A 92 -4.58 -14.09 -10.07
CA PHE A 92 -5.37 -13.66 -11.23
C PHE A 92 -4.85 -14.21 -12.57
N ALA A 93 -3.61 -14.70 -12.60
CA ALA A 93 -2.96 -15.24 -13.79
C ALA A 93 -3.15 -16.76 -13.94
N LYS A 94 -3.88 -17.41 -13.02
CA LYS A 94 -4.29 -18.82 -13.08
C LYS A 94 -5.70 -18.94 -13.66
#